data_AF-A0A8S3JCS2-F1
#
_entry.id   AF-A0A8S3JCS2-F1
#
_cell.length_a   1.000
_cell.length_b   1.000
_cell.length_c   1.000
_cell.angle_alpha   90.00
_cell.angle_beta   90.00
_cell.angle_gamma   90.00
#
_symmetry.space_group_name_H-M   'P 1'
#
loop_
_entity.id
_entity.type
_entity.pdbx_description
1 polymer ?
#
loop_
_entity_poly.entity_id
_entity_poly.type
_entity_poly.pdbx_seq_one_letter_code
_entity_poly.pdbx_strand_id
1 'polypeptide(L)'
;MTAGSISTPYIIPLRVGHAQKFLIDTNTLIEIRSDTHDVDIYYTLDGSKPDAFITLTARRATIAYKKPFYIPRERASAGKVTIKAIAVSRDGIRESNVVTKVFDVKIVPTDHVRSDEYENRYLHELQQERQ
;
A
#
# COMPACT_ATOMS: atom_id res chain seq x y z
N MET A 1 -15.90 22.43 5.89
CA MET A 1 -14.47 22.09 6.06
C MET A 1 -14.09 22.44 7.49
N THR A 2 -13.61 21.48 8.28
CA THR A 2 -13.14 21.74 9.66
C THR A 2 -11.63 21.98 9.59
N ALA A 3 -11.16 23.15 10.02
CA ALA A 3 -9.73 23.41 10.11
C ALA A 3 -9.08 22.36 11.03
N GLY A 4 -8.02 21.69 10.55
CA GLY A 4 -7.25 20.73 11.33
C GLY A 4 -7.68 19.25 11.26
N SER A 5 -8.65 18.88 10.41
CA SER A 5 -8.97 17.47 10.15
C SER A 5 -7.99 16.81 9.18
N ILE A 6 -7.60 15.56 9.44
CA ILE A 6 -6.80 14.76 8.49
C ILE A 6 -7.74 14.08 7.48
N SER A 7 -7.48 14.30 6.19
CA SER A 7 -8.17 13.63 5.08
C SER A 7 -7.97 12.12 5.13
N THR A 8 -9.03 11.37 4.86
CA THR A 8 -8.95 9.92 4.69
C THR A 8 -8.05 9.56 3.52
N PRO A 9 -7.19 8.53 3.63
CA PRO A 9 -6.33 8.14 2.52
C PRO A 9 -7.13 7.50 1.38
N TYR A 10 -6.51 7.45 0.20
CA TYR A 10 -6.98 6.77 -1.00
C TYR A 10 -6.18 5.50 -1.22
N ILE A 11 -6.87 4.41 -1.56
CA ILE A 11 -6.26 3.13 -1.95
C ILE A 11 -6.45 2.93 -3.45
N ILE A 12 -5.35 3.01 -4.19
CA ILE A 12 -5.30 3.18 -5.64
C ILE A 12 -4.49 2.03 -6.27
N PRO A 13 -5.08 1.21 -7.15
CA PRO A 13 -4.31 0.26 -7.95
C PRO A 13 -3.57 1.01 -9.07
N LEU A 14 -2.26 0.83 -9.15
CA LEU A 14 -1.41 1.35 -10.22
C LEU A 14 -1.44 0.39 -11.40
N ARG A 15 -2.18 0.76 -12.44
CA ARG A 15 -2.31 -0.03 -13.68
C ARG A 15 -2.63 0.88 -14.86
N VAL A 16 -2.25 0.45 -16.04
CA VAL A 16 -2.53 1.15 -17.31
C VAL A 16 -3.80 0.55 -17.91
N GLY A 17 -4.83 1.37 -18.17
CA GLY A 17 -5.91 1.02 -19.12
C GLY A 17 -7.01 0.03 -18.69
N HIS A 18 -7.28 -0.21 -17.40
CA HIS A 18 -8.34 -1.15 -16.99
C HIS A 18 -9.68 -0.48 -16.61
N ALA A 19 -10.79 -0.98 -17.19
CA ALA A 19 -12.15 -0.50 -16.97
C ALA A 19 -12.82 -0.95 -15.64
N GLN A 20 -12.40 -2.08 -15.05
CA GLN A 20 -13.05 -2.63 -13.85
C GLN A 20 -12.38 -2.15 -12.55
N LYS A 21 -13.05 -1.24 -11.83
CA LYS A 21 -12.51 -0.50 -10.67
C LYS A 21 -11.95 -1.36 -9.52
N PHE A 22 -12.46 -2.57 -9.31
CA PHE A 22 -12.11 -3.41 -8.15
C PHE A 22 -11.40 -4.73 -8.50
N LEU A 23 -11.20 -5.05 -9.79
CA LEU A 23 -10.49 -6.25 -10.21
C LEU A 23 -9.00 -5.95 -10.39
N ILE A 24 -8.13 -6.68 -9.70
CA ILE A 24 -6.67 -6.58 -9.83
C ILE A 24 -6.06 -7.98 -9.91
N ASP A 25 -4.75 -8.05 -10.14
CA ASP A 25 -3.97 -9.28 -10.01
C ASP A 25 -2.78 -9.11 -9.05
N THR A 26 -2.08 -10.20 -8.77
CA THR A 26 -0.90 -10.20 -7.88
C THR A 26 0.30 -9.41 -8.43
N ASN A 27 0.27 -8.99 -9.69
CA ASN A 27 1.30 -8.15 -10.33
C ASN A 27 0.85 -6.67 -10.39
N THR A 28 -0.29 -6.32 -9.78
CA THR A 28 -0.77 -4.93 -9.68
C THR A 28 -0.21 -4.28 -8.40
N LEU A 29 0.50 -3.16 -8.56
CA LEU A 29 0.95 -2.36 -7.41
C LEU A 29 -0.22 -1.59 -6.80
N ILE A 30 -0.24 -1.50 -5.47
CA ILE A 30 -1.20 -0.70 -4.72
C ILE A 30 -0.47 0.50 -4.12
N GLU A 31 -0.91 1.70 -4.50
CA GLU A 31 -0.51 2.95 -3.88
C GLU A 31 -1.54 3.36 -2.82
N ILE A 32 -1.04 3.89 -1.70
CA ILE A 32 -1.87 4.57 -0.70
C ILE A 32 -1.42 6.03 -0.58
N ARG A 33 -2.34 6.97 -0.73
CA ARG A 33 -2.05 8.42 -0.77
C ARG A 33 -2.97 9.20 0.17
N SER A 34 -2.51 10.31 0.72
CA SER A 34 -3.35 11.28 1.45
C SER A 34 -3.20 12.67 0.83
N ASP A 35 -4.28 13.46 0.84
CA ASP A 35 -4.23 14.88 0.47
C ASP A 35 -3.72 15.75 1.63
N THR A 36 -3.73 15.22 2.86
CA THR A 36 -3.11 15.88 4.01
C THR A 36 -1.61 15.64 4.00
N HIS A 37 -0.84 16.71 4.09
CA HIS A 37 0.62 16.66 4.18
C HIS A 37 1.05 16.30 5.62
N ASP A 38 2.31 15.88 5.78
CA ASP A 38 2.90 15.57 7.10
C ASP A 38 2.12 14.53 7.92
N VAL A 39 1.66 13.48 7.24
CA VAL A 39 1.02 12.31 7.87
C VAL A 39 1.80 11.04 7.56
N ASP A 40 1.76 10.11 8.52
CA ASP A 40 2.12 8.72 8.32
C ASP A 40 0.86 7.91 8.00
N ILE A 41 0.97 6.93 7.11
CA ILE A 41 -0.15 6.09 6.70
C ILE A 41 0.09 4.67 7.20
N TYR A 42 -0.96 4.08 7.78
CA TYR A 42 -0.96 2.72 8.29
C TYR A 42 -2.11 1.94 7.68
N TYR A 43 -1.90 0.65 7.41
CA TYR A 43 -2.89 -0.17 6.73
C TYR A 43 -2.87 -1.63 7.18
N THR A 44 -3.93 -2.36 6.84
CA THR A 44 -4.07 -3.81 7.03
C THR A 44 -4.54 -4.45 5.73
N LEU A 45 -4.23 -5.73 5.55
CA LEU A 45 -4.65 -6.53 4.37
C LEU A 45 -5.65 -7.64 4.72
N ASP A 46 -5.94 -7.83 6.02
CA ASP A 46 -6.85 -8.83 6.55
C ASP A 46 -8.24 -8.26 6.89
N GLY A 47 -8.46 -6.96 6.62
CA GLY A 47 -9.70 -6.26 6.94
C GLY A 47 -9.86 -5.84 8.41
N SER A 48 -8.86 -6.07 9.27
CA SER A 48 -8.85 -5.55 10.65
C SER A 48 -8.67 -4.03 10.66
N LYS A 49 -9.08 -3.35 11.74
CA LYS A 49 -8.86 -1.89 11.87
C LYS A 49 -7.36 -1.62 12.02
N PRO A 50 -6.74 -0.77 11.19
CA PRO A 50 -5.36 -0.37 11.42
C PRO A 50 -5.28 0.41 12.73
N ASP A 51 -4.29 0.04 13.54
CA ASP A 51 -3.96 0.67 14.81
C ASP A 51 -2.55 1.25 14.71
N ALA A 52 -2.46 2.58 14.68
CA ALA A 52 -1.21 3.32 14.59
C ALA A 52 -0.47 3.40 15.94
N PHE A 53 -1.18 3.22 17.05
CA PHE A 53 -0.64 3.26 18.40
C PHE A 53 -0.41 1.84 18.90
N ILE A 54 0.45 1.10 18.19
CA ILE A 54 0.78 -0.29 18.50
C ILE A 54 1.18 -0.40 19.98
N THR A 55 0.26 -0.91 20.79
CA THR A 55 0.61 -1.42 22.12
C THR A 55 1.27 -2.77 21.90
N LEU A 56 2.33 -3.09 22.66
CA LEU A 56 3.15 -4.32 22.56
C LEU A 56 2.37 -5.66 22.58
N THR A 57 1.05 -5.61 22.79
CA THR A 57 0.12 -6.73 22.93
C THR A 57 -0.86 -6.89 21.76
N ALA A 58 -0.97 -5.92 20.84
CA ALA A 58 -1.91 -6.00 19.71
C ALA A 58 -1.32 -6.80 18.54
N ARG A 59 -2.09 -7.73 17.97
CA ARG A 59 -1.72 -8.52 16.78
C ARG A 59 -1.18 -7.58 15.70
N ARG A 60 0.04 -7.86 15.23
CA ARG A 60 0.85 -7.08 14.26
C ARG A 60 0.28 -7.09 12.82
N ALA A 61 -1.01 -6.88 12.65
CA ALA A 61 -1.64 -6.81 11.33
C ALA A 61 -1.47 -5.42 10.67
N THR A 62 -1.26 -4.37 11.47
CA THR A 62 -1.01 -3.01 10.99
C THR A 62 0.40 -2.89 10.41
N ILE A 63 0.48 -2.37 9.19
CA ILE A 63 1.71 -2.14 8.44
C ILE A 63 1.85 -0.64 8.17
N ALA A 64 3.04 -0.08 8.39
CA ALA A 64 3.35 1.29 7.99
C ALA A 64 3.58 1.34 6.47
N TYR A 65 2.85 2.21 5.77
CA TYR A 65 3.02 2.42 4.34
C TYR A 65 4.30 3.22 4.06
N LYS A 66 5.15 2.71 3.17
CA LYS A 66 6.42 3.35 2.78
C LYS A 66 6.56 3.58 1.27
N LYS A 67 5.97 2.69 0.47
CA LYS A 67 5.97 2.76 -1.00
C LYS A 67 4.85 1.86 -1.54
N PRO A 68 4.49 1.99 -2.83
CA PRO A 68 3.57 1.06 -3.47
C PRO A 68 4.01 -0.40 -3.32
N PHE A 69 3.05 -1.31 -3.17
CA PHE A 69 3.33 -2.73 -2.88
C PHE A 69 2.42 -3.67 -3.66
N TYR A 70 2.88 -4.90 -3.89
CA TYR A 70 2.06 -5.97 -4.46
C TYR A 70 1.24 -6.67 -3.38
N ILE A 71 0.06 -7.16 -3.73
CA ILE A 71 -0.71 -8.02 -2.83
C ILE A 71 0.04 -9.34 -2.65
N PRO A 72 0.40 -9.73 -1.40
CA PRO A 72 1.04 -11.01 -1.15
C PRO A 72 0.14 -12.17 -1.60
N ARG A 73 0.72 -13.19 -2.24
CA ARG A 73 -0.03 -14.31 -2.82
C ARG A 73 -0.87 -15.05 -1.78
N GLU A 74 -0.34 -15.22 -0.58
CA GLU A 74 -1.03 -15.84 0.56
C GLU A 74 -2.26 -15.05 1.01
N ARG A 75 -2.32 -13.74 0.74
CA ARG A 75 -3.52 -12.92 0.97
C ARG A 75 -4.49 -13.01 -0.21
N ALA A 76 -3.98 -13.16 -1.43
CA ALA A 76 -4.78 -13.28 -2.64
C ALA A 76 -5.50 -14.64 -2.80
N SER A 77 -5.07 -15.70 -2.11
CA SER A 77 -5.64 -17.06 -2.23
C SER A 77 -7.15 -17.15 -1.99
N ALA A 78 -7.72 -16.23 -1.22
CA ALA A 78 -9.17 -16.16 -1.00
C ALA A 78 -9.95 -15.53 -2.18
N GLY A 79 -9.26 -15.07 -3.25
CA GLY A 79 -9.84 -14.38 -4.39
C GLY A 79 -10.31 -12.95 -4.10
N LYS A 80 -10.32 -12.54 -2.83
CA LYS A 80 -10.69 -11.19 -2.37
C LYS A 80 -9.74 -10.72 -1.29
N VAL A 81 -9.36 -9.45 -1.35
CA VAL A 81 -8.54 -8.79 -0.31
C VAL A 81 -9.21 -7.52 0.15
N THR A 82 -9.29 -7.33 1.47
CA THR A 82 -9.81 -6.12 2.09
C THR A 82 -8.66 -5.31 2.65
N ILE A 83 -8.42 -4.14 2.07
CA ILE A 83 -7.42 -3.20 2.53
C ILE A 83 -8.13 -2.12 3.35
N LYS A 84 -7.68 -1.91 4.58
CA LYS A 84 -8.09 -0.78 5.40
C LYS A 84 -6.90 0.11 5.67
N ALA A 85 -7.07 1.43 5.62
CA ALA A 85 -5.98 2.38 5.87
C ALA A 85 -6.43 3.59 6.68
N ILE A 86 -5.50 4.18 7.41
CA ILE A 86 -5.66 5.38 8.22
C ILE A 86 -4.44 6.28 8.03
N ALA A 87 -4.64 7.60 8.04
CA ALA A 87 -3.58 8.58 8.07
C ALA A 87 -3.50 9.20 9.47
N VAL A 88 -2.29 9.35 10.01
CA VAL A 88 -2.01 9.86 11.35
C VAL A 88 -1.00 10.99 11.23
N SER A 89 -1.22 12.11 11.91
CA SER A 89 -0.24 13.20 11.88
C SER A 89 1.08 12.77 12.52
N ARG A 90 2.21 13.34 12.07
CA ARG A 90 3.54 12.98 12.61
C ARG A 90 3.69 13.19 14.12
N ASP A 91 2.91 14.09 14.71
CA ASP A 91 2.84 14.29 16.15
C ASP A 91 2.13 13.15 16.91
N GLY A 92 1.46 12.25 16.18
CA GLY A 92 0.69 11.14 16.75
C GLY A 92 -0.55 11.57 17.51
N ILE A 93 -1.10 12.77 17.28
CA ILE A 93 -2.22 13.29 18.07
C ILE A 93 -3.56 13.14 17.33
N ARG A 94 -3.53 13.18 16.00
CA ARG A 94 -4.74 13.19 15.17
C ARG A 94 -4.71 12.05 14.17
N GLU A 95 -5.89 11.55 13.86
CA GLU A 95 -6.09 10.51 12.86
C GLU A 95 -7.20 10.92 11.88
N SER A 96 -7.14 10.37 10.67
CA SER A 96 -8.27 10.37 9.75
C SER A 96 -9.32 9.32 10.14
N ASN A 97 -10.48 9.33 9.48
CA ASN A 97 -11.31 8.12 9.46
C ASN A 97 -10.58 6.97 8.74
N VAL A 98 -11.01 5.73 8.99
CA VAL A 98 -10.49 4.54 8.29
C VAL A 98 -11.17 4.40 6.94
N VAL A 99 -10.38 4.35 5.86
CA VAL A 99 -10.89 3.98 4.53
C VAL A 99 -10.87 2.46 4.40
N THR A 100 -11.86 1.89 3.70
CA THR A 100 -11.93 0.46 3.38
C THR A 100 -12.06 0.28 1.87
N LYS A 101 -11.25 -0.60 1.29
CA LYS A 101 -11.30 -0.95 -0.13
C LYS A 101 -11.20 -2.47 -0.28
N VAL A 102 -12.15 -3.05 -1.00
CA VAL A 102 -12.15 -4.49 -1.32
C VAL A 102 -11.76 -4.65 -2.79
N PHE A 103 -10.85 -5.56 -3.04
CA PHE A 103 -10.43 -5.94 -4.39
C PHE A 103 -10.72 -7.42 -4.65
N ASP A 104 -11.18 -7.72 -5.85
CA ASP A 104 -11.12 -9.06 -6.42
C ASP A 104 -9.71 -9.28 -6.97
N VAL A 105 -9.02 -10.31 -6.52
CA VAL A 105 -7.61 -10.54 -6.83
C VAL A 105 -7.44 -11.83 -7.61
N LYS A 106 -6.92 -11.72 -8.83
CA LYS A 106 -6.49 -12.87 -9.63
C LYS A 106 -5.04 -13.21 -9.29
N ILE A 107 -4.78 -14.47 -8.95
CA ILE A 107 -3.42 -14.97 -8.83
C ILE A 107 -2.90 -15.25 -10.23
N VAL A 108 -1.78 -14.61 -10.58
CA VAL A 108 -1.08 -14.80 -11.84
C VAL A 108 0.38 -15.18 -11.58
N PRO A 109 1.07 -15.87 -12.51
CA PRO A 109 2.51 -16.03 -12.46
C PRO A 109 3.19 -14.67 -12.25
N THR A 110 4.20 -14.61 -11.37
CA THR A 110 4.83 -13.33 -11.09
C THR A 110 5.80 -13.03 -12.22
N ASP A 111 5.64 -11.88 -12.88
CA ASP A 111 6.57 -11.40 -13.89
C ASP A 111 7.83 -10.80 -13.22
N HIS A 112 8.48 -11.55 -12.32
CA HIS A 112 9.70 -11.13 -11.62
C HIS A 112 10.90 -10.88 -12.57
N VAL A 113 10.74 -11.03 -13.88
CA VAL A 113 11.75 -10.68 -14.89
C VAL A 113 12.16 -9.20 -14.80
N ARG A 114 11.34 -8.32 -14.19
CA ARG A 114 11.62 -6.89 -14.18
C ARG A 114 12.50 -6.41 -13.01
N SER A 115 12.45 -6.97 -11.81
CA SER A 115 13.19 -6.42 -10.66
C SER A 115 14.70 -6.60 -10.78
N ASP A 116 15.13 -7.80 -11.20
CA ASP A 116 16.55 -8.14 -11.29
C ASP A 116 17.22 -7.38 -12.44
N GLU A 117 16.49 -7.14 -13.55
CA GLU A 117 16.99 -6.35 -14.68
C GLU A 117 17.10 -4.85 -14.38
N TYR A 118 16.25 -4.30 -13.51
CA TYR A 118 16.39 -2.89 -13.07
C TYR A 118 17.53 -2.73 -12.07
N GLU A 119 17.65 -3.65 -11.10
CA GLU A 119 18.72 -3.62 -10.11
C GLU A 119 20.09 -3.84 -10.76
N ASN A 120 20.21 -4.81 -11.67
CA ASN A 120 21.44 -5.03 -12.43
C ASN A 120 21.80 -3.84 -13.35
N ARG A 121 20.81 -3.20 -13.98
CA ARG A 121 21.03 -2.02 -14.82
C ARG A 121 21.49 -0.80 -14.02
N TYR A 122 20.87 -0.54 -12.87
CA TYR A 122 21.27 0.53 -11.96
C TYR A 122 22.69 0.33 -11.41
N LEU A 123 23.05 -0.91 -11.06
CA LEU A 123 24.40 -1.25 -10.64
C LEU A 123 25.43 -1.09 -11.77
N HIS A 124 25.06 -1.42 -13.00
CA HIS A 124 25.92 -1.22 -14.17
C HIS A 124 26.16 0.26 -14.48
N GLU A 125 25.13 1.11 -14.39
CA GLU A 125 25.24 2.56 -14.60
C GLU A 125 26.18 3.20 -13.56
N LEU A 126 26.05 2.85 -12.28
CA LEU A 126 26.94 3.33 -11.20
C LEU A 126 28.40 2.89 -11.34
N GLN A 127 28.66 1.79 -12.05
CA GLN A 127 30.02 1.32 -12.31
C GLN A 127 30.66 2.06 -13.50
N GLN A 128 29.85 2.50 -14.47
CA GLN A 128 30.33 3.24 -15.64
C GLN A 128 30.62 4.70 -15.32
N GLU A 129 29.94 5.32 -14.35
CA GLU A 129 30.22 6.70 -13.91
C GLU A 129 31.52 6.85 -13.09
N ARG A 130 32.20 5.74 -12.76
CA ARG A 130 33.46 5.74 -11.99
C ARG A 130 34.73 5.49 -12.83
N GLN A 131 34.64 5.55 -14.16
CA GLN A 131 35.79 5.54 -15.07
C GLN A 131 35.82 6.80 -15.93
#